data_AF-A0A1F4TPX3-F1
#
_entry.id   AF-A0A1F4TPX3-F1
#
_cell.length_a   1.000
_cell.length_b   1.000
_cell.length_c   1.000
_cell.angle_alpha   90.00
_cell.angle_beta   90.00
_cell.angle_gamma   90.00
#
_symmetry.space_group_name_H-M   'P 1'
#
loop_
_entity.id
_entity.type
_entity.pdbx_description
1 polymer ?
#
loop_
_entity_poly.entity_id
_entity_poly.type
_entity_poly.pdbx_seq_one_letter_code
_entity_poly.pdbx_strand_id
1 'polypeptide(L)'
;MKIFKKSFFYFFLVVLLIAPAVAYQPVAADISHSAGLPVIGKWMITPDLKSANWLGQKYQGKEMREPINVIIVDQQAKSIAAAKQNLVVACTMAGYPARWGHSTGYKGYFNGQLAEQLPPGKRQAFSNAIFAVNNSHGRVFGPYFSDHKYYFIAAFSRELVNWFKIREIHQFGSFVQARDDFAQKLDQKTDFKLTGFIDLANNLPAESKLTTGDHDGRAVFLQN
;
A
#
# COMPACT_ATOMS: atom_id res chain seq x y z
N MET A 1 13.94 -73.66 -15.34
CA MET A 1 14.44 -73.06 -16.60
C MET A 1 14.00 -71.61 -16.64
N LYS A 2 14.96 -70.68 -16.80
CA LYS A 2 14.89 -69.22 -16.56
C LYS A 2 13.98 -68.47 -17.56
N ILE A 3 13.18 -67.51 -17.08
CA ILE A 3 12.82 -66.29 -17.83
C ILE A 3 12.76 -65.10 -16.85
N PHE A 4 13.79 -64.25 -16.85
CA PHE A 4 13.77 -62.93 -16.21
C PHE A 4 13.33 -61.90 -17.27
N LYS A 5 12.16 -61.28 -17.10
CA LYS A 5 11.77 -60.11 -17.90
C LYS A 5 12.45 -58.87 -17.31
N LYS A 6 13.35 -58.25 -18.08
CA LYS A 6 13.88 -56.90 -17.78
C LYS A 6 12.83 -55.88 -18.22
N SER A 7 12.20 -55.19 -17.27
CA SER A 7 11.41 -53.99 -17.55
C SER A 7 12.34 -52.78 -17.63
N PHE A 8 12.33 -52.11 -18.79
CA PHE A 8 13.06 -50.89 -19.05
C PHE A 8 12.21 -49.71 -18.57
N PHE A 9 12.63 -49.04 -17.49
CA PHE A 9 11.99 -47.81 -17.02
C PHE A 9 12.57 -46.63 -17.81
N TYR A 10 11.77 -46.02 -18.69
CA TYR A 10 12.09 -44.73 -19.29
C TYR A 10 11.81 -43.64 -18.26
N PHE A 11 12.87 -43.01 -17.75
CA PHE A 11 12.78 -41.77 -16.99
C PHE A 11 12.60 -40.61 -17.98
N PHE A 12 11.40 -40.05 -18.08
CA PHE A 12 11.19 -38.75 -18.73
C PHE A 12 11.60 -37.66 -17.72
N LEU A 13 12.74 -37.03 -17.95
CA LEU A 13 13.14 -35.81 -17.26
C LEU A 13 12.33 -34.65 -17.88
N VAL A 14 11.22 -34.27 -17.24
CA VAL A 14 10.51 -33.05 -17.58
C VAL A 14 11.28 -31.87 -16.97
N VAL A 15 12.06 -31.18 -17.79
CA VAL A 15 12.66 -29.89 -17.42
C VAL A 15 11.56 -28.84 -17.50
N LEU A 16 10.98 -28.46 -16.35
CA LEU A 16 10.12 -27.29 -16.28
C LEU A 16 10.99 -26.04 -16.46
N LEU A 17 10.87 -25.40 -17.63
CA LEU A 17 11.36 -24.04 -17.83
C LEU A 17 10.50 -23.09 -16.98
N ILE A 18 10.95 -22.77 -15.77
CA ILE A 18 10.38 -21.69 -14.97
C ILE A 18 10.81 -20.39 -15.63
N ALA A 19 9.90 -19.74 -16.35
CA ALA A 19 10.12 -18.36 -16.77
C ALA A 19 10.41 -17.51 -15.51
N PRO A 20 11.44 -16.64 -15.52
CA PRO A 20 11.70 -15.79 -14.37
C PRO A 20 10.46 -14.94 -14.10
N ALA A 21 9.97 -14.99 -12.85
CA ALA A 21 8.91 -14.11 -12.42
C ALA A 21 9.33 -12.68 -12.72
N VAL A 22 8.50 -11.93 -13.45
CA VAL A 22 8.76 -10.52 -13.73
C VAL A 22 8.79 -9.80 -12.39
N ALA A 23 10.00 -9.46 -11.92
CA ALA A 23 10.16 -8.69 -10.71
C ALA A 23 9.77 -7.24 -11.01
N TYR A 24 8.89 -6.66 -10.20
CA TYR A 24 8.63 -5.22 -10.26
C TYR A 24 9.93 -4.46 -10.02
N GLN A 25 10.29 -3.58 -10.94
CA GLN A 25 11.42 -2.68 -10.80
C GLN A 25 10.89 -1.25 -10.95
N PRO A 26 10.80 -0.48 -9.84
CA PRO A 26 10.44 0.93 -9.96
C PRO A 26 11.53 1.66 -10.72
N VAL A 27 11.17 2.67 -11.50
CA VAL A 27 12.16 3.59 -12.06
C VAL A 27 12.81 4.38 -10.94
N ALA A 28 14.05 4.84 -11.12
CA ALA A 28 14.80 5.54 -10.07
C ALA A 28 14.07 6.79 -9.53
N ALA A 29 13.27 7.47 -10.37
CA ALA A 29 12.47 8.63 -9.95
C ALA A 29 11.28 8.27 -9.03
N ASP A 30 10.88 7.00 -8.98
CA ASP A 30 9.73 6.49 -8.23
C ASP A 30 10.10 5.93 -6.85
N ILE A 31 11.37 6.04 -6.45
CA ILE A 31 11.86 5.67 -5.12
C ILE A 31 12.37 6.89 -4.38
N SER A 32 12.30 6.85 -3.05
CA SER A 32 12.84 7.89 -2.17
C SER A 32 14.02 7.35 -1.37
N HIS A 33 15.04 8.20 -1.21
CA HIS A 33 16.25 7.98 -0.42
C HIS A 33 16.31 8.92 0.80
N SER A 34 15.16 9.30 1.35
CA SER A 34 15.06 10.18 2.51
C SER A 34 15.92 9.66 3.67
N ALA A 35 16.74 10.54 4.27
CA ALA A 35 17.65 10.17 5.34
C ALA A 35 16.90 9.55 6.54
N GLY A 36 17.48 8.49 7.13
CA GLY A 36 16.90 7.79 8.28
C GLY A 36 15.74 6.85 7.97
N LEU A 37 15.40 6.66 6.69
CA LEU A 37 14.43 5.68 6.23
C LEU A 37 15.07 4.62 5.33
N PRO A 38 14.51 3.40 5.28
CA PRO A 38 14.81 2.49 4.18
C PRO A 38 14.39 3.13 2.85
N VAL A 39 14.97 2.67 1.75
CA VAL A 39 14.51 3.07 0.41
C VAL A 39 13.07 2.62 0.23
N ILE A 40 12.17 3.56 -0.05
CA ILE A 40 10.73 3.29 -0.22
C ILE A 40 10.24 3.72 -1.59
N GLY A 41 9.22 3.04 -2.10
CA GLY A 41 8.51 3.47 -3.31
C GLY A 41 7.55 4.62 -3.03
N LYS A 42 7.34 5.47 -4.04
CA LYS A 42 6.45 6.63 -3.97
C LYS A 42 4.97 6.30 -4.22
N TRP A 43 4.68 5.12 -4.79
CA TRP A 43 3.36 4.74 -5.30
C TRP A 43 2.82 3.46 -4.66
N MET A 44 1.50 3.39 -4.52
CA MET A 44 0.82 2.11 -4.33
C MET A 44 0.89 1.29 -5.62
N ILE A 45 1.18 0.00 -5.51
CA ILE A 45 1.39 -0.91 -6.64
C ILE A 45 0.22 -1.89 -6.73
N THR A 46 -0.34 -2.08 -7.91
CA THR A 46 -1.45 -3.02 -8.18
C THR A 46 -0.96 -4.47 -8.18
N PRO A 47 -1.88 -5.46 -8.09
CA PRO A 47 -1.52 -6.88 -8.27
C PRO A 47 -0.76 -7.17 -9.57
N ASP A 48 -1.05 -6.41 -10.64
CA ASP A 48 -0.41 -6.52 -11.95
C ASP A 48 0.91 -5.73 -12.06
N LEU A 49 1.49 -5.32 -10.93
CA LEU A 49 2.77 -4.62 -10.84
C LEU A 49 2.82 -3.29 -11.60
N LYS A 50 1.71 -2.54 -11.57
CA LYS A 50 1.62 -1.17 -12.11
C LYS A 50 1.37 -0.18 -10.96
N SER A 51 1.73 1.08 -11.12
CA SER A 51 1.30 2.10 -10.15
C SER A 51 -0.21 2.31 -10.22
N ALA A 52 -0.88 2.29 -9.08
CA ALA A 52 -2.32 2.41 -8.96
C ALA A 52 -2.80 3.82 -9.37
N ASN A 53 -4.04 3.88 -9.88
CA ASN A 53 -4.58 5.03 -10.59
C ASN A 53 -5.99 5.44 -10.13
N TRP A 54 -6.36 5.18 -8.87
CA TRP A 54 -7.65 5.52 -8.26
C TRP A 54 -8.84 5.20 -9.18
N LEU A 55 -9.14 3.91 -9.35
CA LEU A 55 -10.24 3.42 -10.19
C LEU A 55 -10.24 3.95 -11.65
N GLY A 56 -9.10 4.45 -12.14
CA GLY A 56 -8.98 5.07 -13.46
C GLY A 56 -9.58 6.47 -13.57
N GLN A 57 -9.91 7.14 -12.46
CA GLN A 57 -10.47 8.48 -12.50
C GLN A 57 -9.46 9.53 -12.96
N LYS A 58 -10.02 10.62 -13.47
CA LYS A 58 -9.27 11.81 -13.82
C LYS A 58 -9.54 12.93 -12.84
N TYR A 59 -8.48 13.64 -12.46
CA TYR A 59 -8.58 14.86 -11.68
C TYR A 59 -8.08 16.02 -12.54
N GLN A 60 -8.94 17.02 -12.77
CA GLN A 60 -8.67 18.15 -13.67
C GLN A 60 -8.17 17.71 -15.05
N GLY A 61 -8.77 16.65 -15.61
CA GLY A 61 -8.44 16.11 -16.93
C GLY A 61 -7.20 15.20 -16.99
N LYS A 62 -6.45 15.05 -15.90
CA LYS A 62 -5.23 14.23 -15.80
C LYS A 62 -5.49 12.88 -15.16
N GLU A 63 -4.75 11.87 -15.56
CA GLU A 63 -4.84 10.53 -14.96
C GLU A 63 -4.26 10.51 -13.55
N MET A 64 -4.95 9.86 -12.63
CA MET A 64 -4.50 9.82 -11.25
C MET A 64 -3.38 8.80 -11.01
N ARG A 65 -2.53 9.09 -10.02
CA ARG A 65 -1.63 8.16 -9.35
C ARG A 65 -1.94 8.17 -7.86
N GLU A 66 -1.91 7.00 -7.22
CA GLU A 66 -2.13 6.89 -5.77
C GLU A 66 -0.79 6.96 -5.02
N PRO A 67 -0.48 8.09 -4.35
CA PRO A 67 0.78 8.29 -3.65
C PRO A 67 0.82 7.52 -2.34
N ILE A 68 2.02 7.06 -1.98
CA ILE A 68 2.36 6.80 -0.59
C ILE A 68 2.35 8.13 0.14
N ASN A 69 1.50 8.26 1.14
CA ASN A 69 1.26 9.51 1.85
C ASN A 69 1.34 9.37 3.37
N VAL A 70 1.67 8.18 3.88
CA VAL A 70 1.87 7.91 5.30
C VAL A 70 3.05 6.97 5.47
N ILE A 71 3.90 7.24 6.45
CA ILE A 71 4.98 6.38 6.92
C ILE A 71 4.78 6.15 8.41
N ILE A 72 4.79 4.88 8.84
CA ILE A 72 4.60 4.47 10.23
C ILE A 72 5.76 3.60 10.65
N VAL A 73 6.31 3.84 11.84
CA VAL A 73 7.43 3.08 12.40
C VAL A 73 7.03 2.47 13.74
N ASP A 74 7.07 1.15 13.84
CA ASP A 74 6.93 0.44 15.10
C ASP A 74 8.32 0.13 15.68
N GLN A 75 8.70 0.83 16.75
CA GLN A 75 9.99 0.68 17.44
C GLN A 75 9.91 -0.31 18.60
N GLN A 76 8.70 -0.62 19.05
CA GLN A 76 8.47 -1.44 20.25
C GLN A 76 8.35 -2.93 19.89
N ALA A 77 7.79 -3.24 18.71
CA ALA A 77 7.59 -4.59 18.26
C ALA A 77 8.89 -5.41 18.24
N LYS A 78 8.77 -6.69 18.62
CA LYS A 78 9.89 -7.65 18.65
C LYS A 78 9.84 -8.68 17.52
N SER A 79 8.80 -8.64 16.70
CA SER A 79 8.64 -9.53 15.55
C SER A 79 7.75 -8.88 14.48
N ILE A 80 7.86 -9.37 13.23
CA ILE A 80 6.97 -8.98 12.12
C ILE A 80 5.50 -9.16 12.51
N ALA A 81 5.16 -10.29 13.16
CA ALA A 81 3.79 -10.58 13.58
C ALA A 81 3.29 -9.58 14.63
N ALA A 82 4.14 -9.23 15.61
CA ALA A 82 3.82 -8.23 16.61
C ALA A 82 3.61 -6.85 15.97
N ALA A 83 4.49 -6.41 15.08
CA ALA A 83 4.36 -5.13 14.40
C ALA A 83 3.05 -5.04 13.58
N LYS A 84 2.70 -6.10 12.84
CA LYS A 84 1.42 -6.17 12.12
C LYS A 84 0.25 -6.06 13.09
N GLN A 85 0.27 -6.83 14.17
CA GLN A 85 -0.82 -6.85 15.15
C GLN A 85 -0.98 -5.48 15.84
N ASN A 86 0.12 -4.88 16.29
CA ASN A 86 0.16 -3.56 16.90
C ASN A 86 -0.50 -2.53 15.98
N LEU A 87 -0.13 -2.53 14.70
CA LEU A 87 -0.70 -1.58 13.75
C LEU A 87 -2.19 -1.84 13.46
N VAL A 88 -2.63 -3.09 13.30
CA VAL A 88 -4.06 -3.40 13.11
C VAL A 88 -4.89 -2.95 14.30
N VAL A 89 -4.41 -3.17 15.52
CA VAL A 89 -5.05 -2.71 16.75
C VAL A 89 -5.11 -1.18 16.79
N ALA A 90 -3.98 -0.52 16.52
CA ALA A 90 -3.90 0.94 16.48
C ALA A 90 -4.85 1.56 15.46
N CYS A 91 -4.88 1.04 14.22
CA CYS A 91 -5.83 1.49 13.20
C CYS A 91 -7.29 1.31 13.66
N THR A 92 -7.61 0.18 14.29
CA THR A 92 -8.96 -0.09 14.82
C THR A 92 -9.35 0.91 15.92
N MET A 93 -8.44 1.16 16.87
CA MET A 93 -8.64 2.14 17.95
C MET A 93 -8.77 3.57 17.43
N ALA A 94 -8.06 3.91 16.35
CA ALA A 94 -8.15 5.17 15.64
C ALA A 94 -9.43 5.31 14.79
N GLY A 95 -10.35 4.34 14.83
CA GLY A 95 -11.60 4.39 14.07
C GLY A 95 -11.47 3.97 12.61
N TYR A 96 -10.34 3.34 12.24
CA TYR A 96 -10.06 2.78 10.92
C TYR A 96 -9.95 1.25 10.98
N PRO A 97 -11.00 0.51 11.38
CA PRO A 97 -10.95 -0.95 11.35
C PRO A 97 -10.82 -1.47 9.90
N ALA A 98 -10.43 -2.73 9.77
CA ALA A 98 -10.52 -3.43 8.49
C ALA A 98 -11.99 -3.55 8.05
N ARG A 99 -12.34 -3.02 6.87
CA ARG A 99 -13.70 -3.05 6.35
C ARG A 99 -13.78 -3.64 4.95
N TRP A 100 -14.77 -4.49 4.74
CA TRP A 100 -15.11 -5.03 3.43
C TRP A 100 -15.66 -3.95 2.49
N GLY A 101 -15.45 -4.13 1.18
CA GLY A 101 -16.01 -3.29 0.13
C GLY A 101 -14.97 -2.64 -0.77
N HIS A 102 -13.69 -2.76 -0.44
CA HIS A 102 -12.59 -2.08 -1.13
C HIS A 102 -11.76 -3.07 -1.97
N SER A 103 -11.07 -2.63 -3.02
CA SER A 103 -10.10 -3.50 -3.73
C SER A 103 -8.92 -3.86 -2.80
N THR A 104 -8.29 -5.01 -3.05
CA THR A 104 -7.17 -5.56 -2.26
C THR A 104 -6.08 -6.14 -3.17
N GLY A 105 -4.99 -6.62 -2.57
CA GLY A 105 -3.85 -7.23 -3.27
C GLY A 105 -2.80 -6.21 -3.72
N TYR A 106 -2.90 -4.98 -3.22
CA TYR A 106 -1.91 -3.95 -3.50
C TYR A 106 -0.61 -4.23 -2.76
N LYS A 107 0.46 -3.59 -3.21
CA LYS A 107 1.81 -3.74 -2.67
C LYS A 107 2.46 -2.38 -2.48
N GLY A 108 3.38 -2.32 -1.52
CA GLY A 108 4.33 -1.22 -1.37
C GLY A 108 5.73 -1.71 -1.73
N TYR A 109 6.68 -0.79 -1.90
CA TYR A 109 8.05 -1.14 -2.22
C TYR A 109 9.01 -0.68 -1.11
N PHE A 110 9.90 -1.58 -0.69
CA PHE A 110 11.00 -1.34 0.23
C PHE A 110 12.28 -1.99 -0.31
N ASN A 111 13.34 -1.22 -0.52
CA ASN A 111 14.71 -1.70 -0.77
C ASN A 111 14.82 -2.96 -1.67
N GLY A 112 14.22 -2.92 -2.85
CA GLY A 112 14.25 -4.03 -3.82
C GLY A 112 13.15 -5.08 -3.66
N GLN A 113 12.26 -4.92 -2.67
CA GLN A 113 11.25 -5.91 -2.30
C GLN A 113 9.85 -5.29 -2.28
N LEU A 114 8.86 -6.11 -2.64
CA LEU A 114 7.46 -5.75 -2.50
C LEU A 114 6.93 -6.20 -1.14
N ALA A 115 6.31 -5.28 -0.41
CA ALA A 115 5.62 -5.55 0.83
C ALA A 115 4.12 -5.71 0.60
N GLU A 116 3.55 -6.76 1.18
CA GLU A 116 2.13 -7.09 1.05
C GLU A 116 1.24 -6.12 1.84
N GLN A 117 0.00 -6.01 1.39
CA GLN A 117 -1.03 -5.17 1.99
C GLN A 117 -1.51 -5.68 3.37
N LEU A 118 -1.78 -4.72 4.25
CA LEU A 118 -2.64 -4.79 5.41
C LEU A 118 -3.87 -3.87 5.22
N PRO A 119 -5.06 -4.28 5.67
CA PRO A 119 -5.38 -5.61 6.22
C PRO A 119 -5.29 -6.70 5.13
N PRO A 120 -4.98 -7.97 5.50
CA PRO A 120 -4.72 -9.04 4.52
C PRO A 120 -5.99 -9.66 3.92
N GLY A 121 -7.18 -9.28 4.41
CA GLY A 121 -8.43 -9.90 3.99
C GLY A 121 -8.85 -9.54 2.56
N LYS A 122 -9.64 -10.44 1.97
CA LYS A 122 -10.21 -10.21 0.64
C LYS A 122 -11.15 -9.02 0.65
N ARG A 123 -10.97 -8.13 -0.33
CA ARG A 123 -11.75 -6.92 -0.51
C ARG A 123 -11.78 -5.99 0.72
N GLN A 124 -10.66 -5.89 1.43
CA GLN A 124 -10.55 -5.06 2.63
C GLN A 124 -9.58 -3.89 2.46
N ALA A 125 -9.87 -2.82 3.19
CA ALA A 125 -8.98 -1.69 3.46
C ALA A 125 -9.23 -1.22 4.90
N PHE A 126 -8.31 -0.45 5.47
CA PHE A 126 -8.62 0.30 6.69
C PHE A 126 -9.51 1.47 6.32
N SER A 127 -10.67 1.62 6.96
CA SER A 127 -11.61 2.68 6.58
C SER A 127 -12.43 3.20 7.76
N ASN A 128 -12.66 4.51 7.77
CA ASN A 128 -13.41 5.19 8.82
C ASN A 128 -14.94 5.08 8.68
N ALA A 129 -15.44 4.58 7.55
CA ALA A 129 -16.86 4.31 7.33
C ALA A 129 -17.06 3.16 6.34
N ILE A 130 -18.30 2.74 6.11
CA ILE A 130 -18.60 1.73 5.09
C ILE A 130 -18.43 2.31 3.68
N PHE A 131 -18.10 1.48 2.70
CA PHE A 131 -17.88 1.90 1.31
C PHE A 131 -19.12 2.54 0.65
N ALA A 132 -20.32 2.37 1.22
CA ALA A 132 -21.57 2.90 0.70
C ALA A 132 -21.82 4.39 1.03
N VAL A 133 -20.92 5.02 1.79
CA VAL A 133 -20.99 6.43 2.18
C VAL A 133 -19.62 7.10 2.03
N ASN A 134 -19.60 8.43 2.09
CA ASN A 134 -18.35 9.20 2.12
C ASN A 134 -17.43 8.66 3.21
N ASN A 135 -16.21 8.30 2.83
CA ASN A 135 -15.27 7.65 3.73
C ASN A 135 -13.83 8.03 3.36
N SER A 136 -12.93 7.91 4.31
CA SER A 136 -11.50 7.83 4.05
C SER A 136 -11.08 6.38 4.26
N HIS A 137 -10.30 5.86 3.32
CA HIS A 137 -9.76 4.52 3.42
C HIS A 137 -8.33 4.45 2.89
N GLY A 138 -7.61 3.43 3.32
CA GLY A 138 -6.24 3.23 2.89
C GLY A 138 -5.74 1.81 3.06
N ARG A 139 -4.61 1.58 2.41
CA ARG A 139 -3.87 0.31 2.44
C ARG A 139 -2.51 0.61 3.01
N VAL A 140 -2.10 -0.23 3.95
CA VAL A 140 -0.77 -0.17 4.54
C VAL A 140 0.05 -1.32 3.96
N PHE A 141 1.35 -1.13 3.76
CA PHE A 141 2.27 -2.12 3.23
C PHE A 141 3.41 -2.32 4.21
N GLY A 142 3.73 -3.58 4.53
CA GLY A 142 4.81 -3.92 5.45
C GLY A 142 4.46 -5.00 6.48
N PRO A 143 5.24 -5.11 7.56
CA PRO A 143 6.40 -4.26 7.87
C PRO A 143 7.65 -4.67 7.09
N TYR A 144 8.55 -3.72 6.88
CA TYR A 144 9.95 -3.95 6.50
C TYR A 144 10.84 -3.73 7.73
N PHE A 145 11.72 -4.69 8.05
CA PHE A 145 12.62 -4.58 9.20
C PHE A 145 13.95 -3.95 8.77
N SER A 146 14.32 -2.84 9.42
CA SER A 146 15.61 -2.15 9.23
C SER A 146 15.97 -1.43 10.52
N ASP A 147 17.26 -1.30 10.83
CA ASP A 147 17.74 -0.52 11.99
C ASP A 147 17.01 -0.82 13.30
N HIS A 148 16.71 -2.09 13.55
CA HIS A 148 15.98 -2.59 14.72
C HIS A 148 14.53 -2.08 14.87
N LYS A 149 13.92 -1.59 13.77
CA LYS A 149 12.57 -1.04 13.72
C LYS A 149 11.76 -1.69 12.60
N TYR A 150 10.44 -1.62 12.70
CA TYR A 150 9.51 -2.10 11.69
C TYR A 150 8.85 -0.93 10.97
N TYR A 151 9.10 -0.80 9.67
CA TYR A 151 8.59 0.28 8.82
C TYR A 151 7.38 -0.16 8.03
N PHE A 152 6.38 0.71 7.98
CA PHE A 152 5.22 0.59 7.12
C PHE A 152 5.10 1.85 6.27
N ILE A 153 4.58 1.69 5.05
CA ILE A 153 4.16 2.79 4.19
C ILE A 153 2.68 2.59 3.86
N ALA A 154 1.95 3.67 3.63
CA ALA A 154 0.53 3.56 3.30
C ALA A 154 0.06 4.62 2.32
N ALA A 155 -1.03 4.28 1.62
CA ALA A 155 -1.75 5.18 0.72
C ALA A 155 -3.19 5.29 1.20
N PHE A 156 -3.57 6.49 1.63
CA PHE A 156 -4.92 6.85 2.09
C PHE A 156 -5.58 7.84 1.13
N SER A 157 -6.84 7.60 0.79
CA SER A 157 -7.63 8.52 -0.04
C SER A 157 -9.04 8.68 0.52
N ARG A 158 -9.61 9.85 0.30
CA ARG A 158 -11.00 10.16 0.61
C ARG A 158 -11.83 9.88 -0.63
N GLU A 159 -12.92 9.19 -0.41
CA GLU A 159 -13.91 8.82 -1.40
C GLU A 159 -15.22 9.54 -1.08
N LEU A 160 -15.82 10.12 -2.12
CA LEU A 160 -17.16 10.68 -2.10
C LEU A 160 -18.10 9.72 -2.81
N VAL A 161 -19.20 9.36 -2.16
CA VAL A 161 -20.19 8.42 -2.69
C VAL A 161 -21.41 9.19 -3.16
N ASN A 162 -21.73 9.05 -4.46
CA ASN A 162 -22.89 9.66 -5.09
C ASN A 162 -23.72 8.63 -5.83
N TRP A 163 -24.77 8.13 -5.16
CA TRP A 163 -25.70 7.14 -5.70
C TRP A 163 -26.50 7.62 -6.93
N PHE A 164 -26.58 8.92 -7.17
CA PHE A 164 -27.22 9.46 -8.38
C PHE A 164 -26.31 9.39 -9.62
N LYS A 165 -25.01 9.14 -9.46
CA LYS A 165 -24.05 8.92 -10.55
C LYS A 165 -23.73 7.44 -10.72
N ILE A 166 -24.67 6.70 -11.31
CA ILE A 166 -24.65 5.22 -11.41
C ILE A 166 -23.35 4.67 -12.03
N ARG A 167 -22.70 5.40 -12.96
CA ARG A 167 -21.44 4.98 -13.59
C ARG A 167 -20.18 5.30 -12.78
N GLU A 168 -20.27 6.22 -11.81
CA GLU A 168 -19.16 6.74 -11.01
C GLU A 168 -19.63 6.97 -9.57
N ILE A 169 -20.18 5.92 -8.96
CA ILE A 169 -20.75 6.00 -7.61
C ILE A 169 -19.68 6.46 -6.61
N HIS A 170 -18.45 5.96 -6.75
CA HIS A 170 -17.30 6.37 -5.97
C HIS A 170 -16.52 7.43 -6.74
N GLN A 171 -16.27 8.59 -6.11
CA GLN A 171 -15.55 9.70 -6.71
C GLN A 171 -14.36 10.09 -5.83
N PHE A 172 -13.25 10.47 -6.45
CA PHE A 172 -12.10 10.97 -5.70
C PHE A 172 -12.48 12.24 -4.93
N GLY A 173 -12.18 12.25 -3.63
CA GLY A 173 -12.34 13.40 -2.76
C GLY A 173 -11.02 14.14 -2.51
N SER A 174 -10.05 13.45 -1.90
CA SER A 174 -8.79 14.07 -1.43
C SER A 174 -7.81 13.02 -0.90
N PHE A 175 -6.51 13.13 -1.22
CA PHE A 175 -5.47 12.38 -0.54
C PHE A 175 -5.06 13.05 0.78
N VAL A 176 -4.97 14.38 0.83
CA VAL A 176 -4.51 15.13 2.01
C VAL A 176 -5.49 14.99 3.18
N GLN A 177 -6.79 15.15 2.94
CA GLN A 177 -7.80 15.00 4.00
C GLN A 177 -7.81 13.59 4.59
N ALA A 178 -7.61 12.56 3.77
CA ALA A 178 -7.57 11.18 4.25
C ALA A 178 -6.29 10.88 5.04
N ARG A 179 -5.13 11.36 4.55
CA ARG A 179 -3.85 11.27 5.25
C ARG A 179 -3.93 11.92 6.63
N ASP A 180 -4.39 13.16 6.68
CA ASP A 180 -4.36 13.97 7.89
C ASP A 180 -5.39 13.47 8.91
N ASP A 181 -6.60 13.08 8.49
CA ASP A 181 -7.60 12.46 9.39
C ASP A 181 -7.09 11.14 9.97
N PHE A 182 -6.46 10.27 9.15
CA PHE A 182 -5.87 9.03 9.64
C PHE A 182 -4.76 9.29 10.65
N ALA A 183 -3.81 10.16 10.31
CA ALA A 183 -2.66 10.47 11.17
C ALA A 183 -3.07 11.09 12.51
N GLN A 184 -3.97 12.06 12.49
CA GLN A 184 -4.47 12.72 13.70
C GLN A 184 -5.18 11.71 14.61
N LYS A 185 -5.98 10.79 14.07
CA LYS A 185 -6.66 9.79 14.88
C LYS A 185 -5.71 8.75 15.46
N LEU A 186 -4.67 8.34 14.72
CA LEU A 186 -3.61 7.49 15.29
C LEU A 186 -2.90 8.20 16.45
N ASP A 187 -2.48 9.44 16.24
CA ASP A 187 -1.78 10.27 17.23
C ASP A 187 -2.59 10.45 18.53
N GLN A 188 -3.89 10.73 18.40
CA GLN A 188 -4.78 10.98 19.53
C GLN A 188 -5.21 9.72 20.28
N LYS A 189 -5.27 8.55 19.61
CA LYS A 189 -5.91 7.35 20.15
C LYS A 189 -4.95 6.22 20.47
N THR A 190 -3.69 6.33 20.10
CA THR A 190 -2.71 5.23 20.15
C THR A 190 -1.33 5.73 20.56
N ASP A 191 -0.36 4.82 20.68
CA ASP A 191 1.04 5.17 20.95
C ASP A 191 1.79 5.68 19.71
N PHE A 192 1.25 5.51 18.51
CA PHE A 192 1.87 6.05 17.29
C PHE A 192 1.66 7.56 17.23
N LYS A 193 2.72 8.33 17.42
CA LYS A 193 2.68 9.80 17.47
C LYS A 193 3.11 10.45 16.18
N LEU A 194 2.40 11.50 15.80
CA LEU A 194 2.74 12.32 14.64
C LEU A 194 4.00 13.12 14.98
N THR A 195 5.10 12.84 14.29
CA THR A 195 6.41 13.43 14.58
C THR A 195 6.92 14.34 13.47
N GLY A 196 6.25 14.36 12.32
CA GLY A 196 6.54 15.32 11.26
C GLY A 196 6.04 14.87 9.90
N PHE A 197 6.70 15.41 8.86
CA PHE A 197 6.45 15.08 7.46
C PHE A 197 7.78 14.75 6.79
N ILE A 198 7.75 13.77 5.89
CA ILE A 198 8.87 13.42 5.03
C ILE A 198 8.52 13.83 3.61
N ASP A 199 9.38 14.64 3.00
CA ASP A 199 9.26 14.96 1.58
C ASP A 199 9.65 13.72 0.76
N LEU A 200 8.70 13.23 -0.03
CA LEU A 200 8.90 12.11 -0.95
C LEU A 200 8.98 12.59 -2.41
N ALA A 201 8.83 13.90 -2.65
CA ALA A 201 8.75 14.49 -3.98
C ALA A 201 7.84 13.66 -4.91
N ASN A 202 6.66 13.31 -4.39
CA ASN A 202 5.63 12.55 -5.10
C ASN A 202 4.38 13.39 -5.38
N ASN A 203 4.53 14.71 -5.42
CA ASN A 203 3.63 15.60 -6.15
C ASN A 203 4.12 15.65 -7.61
N LEU A 204 3.21 15.46 -8.54
CA LEU A 204 3.57 15.43 -9.96
C LEU A 204 3.59 16.85 -10.54
N PRO A 205 4.55 17.18 -11.43
CA PRO A 205 4.62 18.49 -12.04
C PRO A 205 3.37 18.89 -12.83
N ALA A 206 3.14 20.19 -12.96
CA ALA A 206 1.93 20.75 -13.58
C ALA A 206 1.78 20.40 -15.07
N GLU A 207 2.88 20.15 -15.77
CA GLU A 207 2.93 19.75 -17.18
C GLU A 207 2.67 18.25 -17.40
N SER A 208 2.68 17.44 -16.33
CA SER A 208 2.46 16.01 -16.42
C SER A 208 1.02 15.69 -16.85
N LYS A 209 0.87 14.65 -17.67
CA LYS A 209 -0.44 14.02 -17.97
C LYS A 209 -0.99 13.24 -16.77
N LEU A 210 -0.15 12.96 -15.79
CA LEU A 210 -0.48 12.32 -14.53
C LEU A 210 -0.65 13.37 -13.44
N THR A 211 -1.45 13.07 -12.42
CA THR A 211 -1.63 13.89 -11.22
C THR A 211 -1.78 13.04 -9.97
N THR A 212 -1.39 13.60 -8.83
CA THR A 212 -1.68 13.06 -7.50
C THR A 212 -2.80 13.83 -6.83
N GLY A 213 -3.73 14.40 -7.61
CA GLY A 213 -4.86 15.17 -7.10
C GLY A 213 -4.39 16.38 -6.29
N ASP A 214 -4.83 16.44 -5.04
CA ASP A 214 -4.46 17.46 -4.07
C ASP A 214 -3.24 17.10 -3.20
N HIS A 215 -2.55 15.98 -3.47
CA HIS A 215 -1.38 15.55 -2.70
C HIS A 215 -0.23 16.56 -2.79
N ASP A 216 0.41 16.85 -1.66
CA ASP A 216 1.42 17.90 -1.50
C ASP A 216 2.87 17.41 -1.63
N GLY A 217 3.07 16.13 -2.00
CA GLY A 217 4.39 15.53 -2.19
C GLY A 217 5.02 14.93 -0.93
N ARG A 218 4.31 14.98 0.20
CA ARG A 218 4.84 14.58 1.51
C ARG A 218 4.05 13.46 2.14
N ALA A 219 4.73 12.58 2.85
CA ALA A 219 4.11 11.63 3.75
C ALA A 219 4.15 12.14 5.18
N VAL A 220 3.07 11.96 5.93
CA VAL A 220 3.10 12.10 7.40
C VAL A 220 3.98 11.01 8.01
N PHE A 221 4.70 11.33 9.07
CA PHE A 221 5.59 10.41 9.78
C PHE A 221 5.08 10.14 11.19
N LEU A 222 4.77 8.87 11.47
CA LEU A 222 4.25 8.40 12.74
C LEU A 222 5.20 7.37 13.35
N GLN A 223 5.44 7.42 14.65
CA GLN A 223 6.25 6.41 15.35
C GLN A 223 5.76 6.17 16.77
N ASN A 224 5.90 4.93 17.26
CA ASN A 224 5.71 4.57 18.67
C ASN A 224 7.04 4.24 19.35
#